data_AF-A0A3N4N4M2-F1
#
_entry.id   AF-A0A3N4N4M2-F1
#
_cell.length_a   1.000
_cell.length_b   1.000
_cell.length_c   1.000
_cell.angle_alpha   90.00
_cell.angle_beta   90.00
_cell.angle_gamma   90.00
#
_symmetry.space_group_name_H-M   'P 1'
#
loop_
_entity.id
_entity.type
_entity.pdbx_description
1 polymer ?
#
loop_
_entity_poly.entity_id
_entity_poly.type
_entity_poly.pdbx_seq_one_letter_code
_entity_poly.pdbx_strand_id
1 'polypeptide(L)'
;MAKKKFYVVWKGKKTGVFSSWNTCKKQIDGFAGAQYKSFASKEEAEKAIKGNYEDYKGKDTKKIKLSEAELKKIGKPIVPSISVDAACSGNPGKMEYRGVETHSGSQLFIQGPFEKGTNNIGEFLALVHGLGYLKQKKIDLPIYSDSRIAISWVKKGQCQTNLQITDENKPLFELVKRAEKWLKENTYSTPVLKWETKAWGEIPADFGRK
;
A
#
# COMPACT_ATOMS: atom_id res chain seq x y z
N MET A 1 -2.23 -6.04 14.85
CA MET A 1 -1.16 -6.77 15.57
C MET A 1 0.19 -6.14 15.23
N ALA A 2 0.99 -5.77 16.23
CA ALA A 2 2.34 -5.22 15.99
C ALA A 2 3.23 -6.27 15.31
N LYS A 3 3.94 -5.88 14.24
CA LYS A 3 4.89 -6.76 13.55
C LYS A 3 6.01 -7.15 14.53
N LYS A 4 6.24 -8.46 14.70
CA LYS A 4 7.36 -8.99 15.50
C LYS A 4 8.68 -8.49 14.90
N LYS A 5 9.61 -8.05 15.76
CA LYS A 5 10.95 -7.60 15.38
C LYS A 5 11.98 -8.50 16.05
N PHE A 6 13.11 -8.68 15.39
CA PHE A 6 14.28 -9.37 15.93
C PHE A 6 15.40 -8.36 16.09
N TYR A 7 16.20 -8.49 17.13
CA TYR A 7 17.24 -7.52 17.48
C TYR A 7 18.56 -8.24 17.54
N VAL A 8 19.51 -7.80 16.73
CA VAL A 8 20.87 -8.32 16.75
C VAL A 8 21.72 -7.36 17.57
N VAL A 9 22.48 -7.90 18.52
CA VAL A 9 23.49 -7.16 19.28
C VAL A 9 24.85 -7.73 18.93
N TRP A 10 25.67 -6.94 18.25
CA TRP A 10 27.07 -7.27 17.93
C TRP A 10 28.02 -6.79 19.03
N LYS A 11 27.65 -5.72 19.74
CA LYS A 11 28.41 -5.19 20.88
C LYS A 11 27.46 -4.71 21.97
N GLY A 12 27.62 -5.25 23.18
CA GLY A 12 26.79 -5.00 24.36
C GLY A 12 27.19 -5.94 25.50
N LYS A 13 26.43 -5.93 26.60
CA LYS A 13 26.60 -6.84 27.74
C LYS A 13 26.50 -8.32 27.33
N LYS A 14 25.59 -8.63 26.41
CA LYS A 14 25.46 -9.95 25.78
C LYS A 14 25.14 -9.79 24.29
N THR A 15 25.95 -10.42 23.45
CA THR A 15 25.72 -10.47 22.00
C THR A 15 24.71 -11.56 21.64
N GLY A 16 24.12 -11.45 20.45
CA GLY A 16 23.19 -12.44 19.93
C GLY A 16 21.91 -11.84 19.36
N VAL A 17 20.95 -12.73 19.06
CA VAL A 17 19.64 -12.39 18.49
C VAL A 17 18.56 -12.48 19.57
N PHE A 18 17.78 -11.42 19.70
CA PHE A 18 16.70 -11.29 20.68
C PHE A 18 15.37 -11.05 19.98
N SER A 19 14.29 -11.67 20.45
CA SER A 19 12.94 -11.54 19.89
C SER A 19 12.09 -10.44 20.55
N SER A 20 12.63 -9.75 21.56
CA SER A 20 11.96 -8.68 22.28
C SER A 20 12.88 -7.47 22.50
N TRP A 21 12.31 -6.27 22.37
CA TRP A 21 13.02 -5.04 22.68
C TRP A 21 13.48 -5.01 24.14
N ASN A 22 12.64 -5.45 25.07
CA ASN A 22 12.98 -5.43 26.50
C ASN A 22 14.21 -6.31 26.79
N THR A 23 14.31 -7.47 26.14
CA THR A 23 15.49 -8.34 26.28
C THR A 23 16.73 -7.74 25.62
N CYS A 24 16.58 -7.13 24.43
CA CYS A 24 17.67 -6.46 23.74
C CYS A 24 18.18 -5.26 24.53
N LYS A 25 17.27 -4.40 25.02
CA LYS A 25 17.57 -3.19 25.78
C LYS A 25 18.44 -3.50 26.99
N LYS A 26 18.10 -4.55 27.76
CA LYS A 26 18.92 -5.01 28.90
C LYS A 26 20.38 -5.27 28.52
N GLN A 27 20.66 -5.67 27.28
CA GLN A 27 22.02 -5.95 26.81
C GLN A 27 22.78 -4.71 26.34
N ILE A 28 22.11 -3.62 25.98
CA ILE A 28 22.76 -2.44 25.40
C ILE A 28 22.70 -1.21 26.31
N ASP A 29 21.75 -1.19 27.24
CA ASP A 29 21.50 -0.05 28.13
C ASP A 29 22.68 0.18 29.08
N GLY A 30 23.22 1.39 29.06
CA GLY A 30 24.43 1.77 29.80
C GLY A 30 25.74 1.19 29.24
N PHE A 31 25.73 0.54 28.07
CA PHE A 31 26.95 0.01 27.46
C PHE A 31 27.50 1.00 26.42
N ALA A 32 28.68 1.58 26.70
CA ALA A 32 29.31 2.54 25.81
C ALA A 32 29.68 1.90 24.45
N GLY A 33 29.24 2.53 23.37
CA GLY A 33 29.50 2.04 22.00
C GLY A 33 28.78 0.74 21.65
N ALA A 34 27.59 0.49 22.23
CA ALA A 34 26.77 -0.65 21.86
C ALA A 34 26.43 -0.64 20.37
N GLN A 35 26.52 -1.79 19.72
CA GLN A 35 26.20 -2.00 18.31
C GLN A 35 25.04 -2.97 18.21
N TYR A 36 23.89 -2.47 17.75
CA TYR A 36 22.67 -3.26 17.64
C TYR A 36 21.79 -2.76 16.49
N LYS A 37 20.93 -3.64 15.99
CA LYS A 37 19.97 -3.29 14.93
C LYS A 37 18.75 -4.20 15.00
N SER A 38 17.61 -3.69 14.57
CA SER A 38 16.37 -4.46 14.45
C SER A 38 16.14 -4.96 13.03
N PHE A 39 15.59 -6.15 12.89
CA PHE A 39 15.30 -6.87 11.66
C PHE A 39 13.85 -7.30 11.64
N ALA A 40 13.28 -7.41 10.44
CA ALA A 40 11.91 -7.86 10.26
C ALA A 40 11.77 -9.39 10.15
N SER A 41 12.83 -10.10 9.74
CA SER A 41 12.89 -11.56 9.71
C SER A 41 13.87 -12.11 10.77
N LYS A 42 13.50 -13.25 11.36
CA LYS A 42 14.38 -14.03 12.25
C LYS A 42 15.60 -14.53 11.47
N GLU A 43 15.39 -15.03 10.26
CA GLU A 43 16.45 -15.60 9.42
C GLU A 43 17.46 -14.53 9.02
N GLU A 44 16.99 -13.32 8.68
CA GLU A 44 17.89 -12.20 8.41
C GLU A 44 18.69 -11.79 9.65
N ALA A 45 18.07 -11.79 10.83
CA ALA A 45 18.77 -11.51 12.09
C ALA A 45 19.84 -12.57 12.42
N GLU A 46 19.52 -13.85 12.22
CA GLU A 46 20.43 -14.98 12.41
C GLU A 46 21.56 -15.03 11.37
N LYS A 47 21.30 -14.50 10.16
CA LYS A 47 22.35 -14.28 9.17
C LYS A 47 23.23 -13.10 9.56
N ALA A 48 22.62 -12.01 10.01
CA ALA A 48 23.30 -10.75 10.29
C ALA A 48 24.25 -10.83 11.50
N ILE A 49 23.92 -11.63 12.53
CA ILE A 49 24.82 -11.85 13.68
C ILE A 49 26.14 -12.54 13.27
N LYS A 50 26.17 -13.24 12.13
CA LYS A 50 27.39 -13.85 11.58
C LYS A 50 28.29 -12.87 10.82
N GLY A 51 27.80 -11.65 10.54
CA GLY A 51 28.54 -10.57 9.89
C GLY A 51 28.80 -9.39 10.85
N ASN A 52 29.17 -8.23 10.30
CA ASN A 52 29.53 -7.06 11.09
C ASN A 52 28.41 -6.02 11.16
N TYR A 53 28.37 -5.23 12.24
CA TYR A 53 27.41 -4.13 12.38
C TYR A 53 27.49 -3.11 11.24
N GLU A 54 28.69 -2.78 10.78
CA GLU A 54 28.91 -1.80 9.70
C GLU A 54 28.25 -2.24 8.38
N ASP A 55 28.12 -3.55 8.12
CA ASP A 55 27.42 -4.07 6.93
C ASP A 55 25.93 -3.71 6.92
N TYR A 56 25.36 -3.39 8.08
CA TYR A 56 23.95 -3.09 8.27
C TYR A 56 23.70 -1.66 8.72
N LYS A 57 24.73 -0.88 9.03
CA LYS A 57 24.60 0.54 9.38
C LYS A 57 23.99 1.30 8.19
N GLY A 58 23.01 2.15 8.47
CA GLY A 58 22.26 2.87 7.42
C GLY A 58 21.28 2.04 6.57
N LYS A 59 21.34 0.69 6.59
CA LYS A 59 20.40 -0.14 5.82
C LYS A 59 19.02 -0.26 6.46
N ASP A 60 17.96 -0.31 5.65
CA ASP A 60 16.61 -0.62 6.10
C ASP A 60 16.37 -2.13 6.17
N THR A 61 16.66 -2.71 7.33
CA THR A 61 16.46 -4.13 7.65
C THR A 61 15.06 -4.44 8.19
N LYS A 62 14.17 -3.43 8.20
CA LYS A 62 12.79 -3.57 8.70
C LYS A 62 11.81 -3.89 7.58
N LYS A 63 12.25 -3.87 6.32
CA LYS A 63 11.46 -4.31 5.16
C LYS A 63 11.63 -5.82 5.00
N ILE A 64 10.52 -6.55 5.13
CA ILE A 64 10.46 -7.96 4.76
C ILE A 64 10.61 -8.03 3.24
N LYS A 65 11.72 -8.60 2.76
CA LYS A 65 11.87 -8.96 1.35
C LYS A 65 11.18 -10.30 1.10
N LEU A 66 10.42 -10.38 0.01
CA LEU A 66 9.83 -11.64 -0.42
C LEU A 66 10.95 -12.59 -0.86
N SER A 67 10.80 -13.87 -0.53
CA SER A 67 11.68 -14.93 -1.04
C SER A 67 11.50 -15.12 -2.55
N GLU A 68 12.48 -15.72 -3.21
CA GLU A 68 12.39 -16.05 -4.64
C GLU A 68 11.18 -16.94 -4.96
N ALA A 69 10.85 -17.88 -4.07
CA ALA A 69 9.69 -18.74 -4.21
C ALA A 69 8.36 -17.97 -4.11
N GLU A 70 8.27 -16.98 -3.22
CA GLU A 70 7.10 -16.10 -3.13
C GLU A 70 6.96 -15.19 -4.35
N LEU A 71 8.07 -14.60 -4.81
CA LEU A 71 8.09 -13.78 -6.03
C LEU A 71 7.66 -14.58 -7.25
N LYS A 72 8.12 -15.83 -7.38
CA LYS A 72 7.73 -16.73 -8.47
C LYS A 72 6.24 -17.06 -8.45
N LYS A 73 5.63 -17.19 -7.26
CA LYS A 73 4.18 -17.40 -7.11
C LYS A 73 3.36 -16.16 -7.48
N ILE A 74 3.85 -14.97 -7.17
CA ILE A 74 3.17 -13.70 -7.50
C ILE A 74 3.26 -13.40 -8.99
N GLY A 75 4.40 -13.71 -9.62
CA GLY A 75 4.62 -13.45 -11.04
C GLY A 75 4.84 -11.97 -11.37
N LYS A 76 4.58 -11.61 -12.63
CA LYS A 76 4.69 -10.25 -13.15
C LYS A 76 3.29 -9.64 -13.32
N PRO A 77 3.15 -8.30 -13.27
CA PRO A 77 1.89 -7.63 -13.60
C PRO A 77 1.44 -7.98 -15.03
N ILE A 78 0.13 -8.09 -15.23
CA ILE A 78 -0.46 -8.24 -16.56
C ILE A 78 -0.41 -6.88 -17.26
N VAL A 79 0.08 -6.85 -18.51
CA VAL A 79 0.08 -5.65 -19.36
C VAL A 79 -0.38 -6.03 -20.79
N PRO A 80 -1.11 -5.17 -21.52
CA PRO A 80 -1.60 -3.86 -21.10
C PRO A 80 -2.65 -3.93 -19.97
N SER A 81 -2.69 -2.90 -19.13
CA SER A 81 -3.63 -2.76 -18.02
C SER A 81 -3.68 -1.31 -17.56
N ILE A 82 -4.70 -0.93 -16.78
CA ILE A 82 -4.74 0.36 -16.09
C ILE A 82 -4.48 0.19 -14.60
N SER A 83 -3.87 1.18 -13.97
CA SER A 83 -3.63 1.23 -12.53
C SER A 83 -4.31 2.47 -11.96
N VAL A 84 -4.93 2.36 -10.81
CA VAL A 84 -5.59 3.48 -10.14
C VAL A 84 -5.13 3.62 -8.69
N ASP A 85 -5.07 4.86 -8.23
CA ASP A 85 -4.69 5.18 -6.86
C ASP A 85 -5.33 6.50 -6.41
N ALA A 86 -5.31 6.75 -5.10
CA ALA A 86 -5.73 7.99 -4.49
C ALA A 86 -4.70 8.50 -3.49
N ALA A 87 -4.65 9.82 -3.33
CA ALA A 87 -3.87 10.49 -2.32
C ALA A 87 -4.76 11.38 -1.46
N CYS A 88 -4.41 11.50 -0.18
CA CYS A 88 -5.14 12.31 0.77
C CYS A 88 -4.19 13.09 1.71
N SER A 89 -4.18 14.41 1.57
CA SER A 89 -3.38 15.33 2.40
C SER A 89 -4.09 15.58 3.73
N GLY A 90 -3.72 14.81 4.75
CA GLY A 90 -4.50 14.64 5.98
C GLY A 90 -5.64 13.65 5.74
N ASN A 91 -5.93 12.76 6.69
CA ASN A 91 -6.91 11.69 6.51
C ASN A 91 -7.86 11.61 7.71
N PRO A 92 -9.00 12.34 7.71
CA PRO A 92 -9.60 13.05 6.56
C PRO A 92 -8.91 14.36 6.14
N GLY A 93 -9.01 14.74 4.87
CA GLY A 93 -8.37 15.93 4.30
C GLY A 93 -8.59 16.10 2.80
N LYS A 94 -7.71 16.84 2.12
CA LYS A 94 -7.81 17.06 0.66
C LYS A 94 -7.50 15.77 -0.08
N MET A 95 -8.49 15.22 -0.78
CA MET A 95 -8.39 13.90 -1.42
C MET A 95 -8.50 14.02 -2.93
N GLU A 96 -7.56 13.41 -3.66
CA GLU A 96 -7.59 13.30 -5.12
C GLU A 96 -7.32 11.85 -5.54
N TYR A 97 -7.72 11.50 -6.76
CA TYR A 97 -7.47 10.17 -7.31
C TYR A 97 -7.21 10.22 -8.81
N ARG A 98 -6.52 9.21 -9.33
CA ARG A 98 -6.18 9.12 -10.76
C ARG A 98 -6.15 7.69 -11.27
N GLY A 99 -6.15 7.57 -12.59
CA GLY A 99 -5.88 6.34 -13.32
C GLY A 99 -4.83 6.57 -14.39
N VAL A 100 -3.93 5.59 -14.55
CA VAL A 100 -2.84 5.63 -15.51
C VAL A 100 -2.73 4.32 -16.28
N GLU A 101 -2.12 4.34 -17.45
CA GLU A 101 -1.63 3.13 -18.11
C GLU A 101 -0.51 2.50 -17.27
N THR A 102 -0.62 1.20 -17.00
CA THR A 102 0.30 0.51 -16.06
C THR A 102 1.73 0.46 -16.59
N HIS A 103 1.92 0.35 -17.91
CA HIS A 103 3.26 0.21 -18.51
C HIS A 103 3.96 1.55 -18.75
N SER A 104 3.23 2.63 -19.04
CA SER A 104 3.81 3.93 -19.42
C SER A 104 3.71 4.96 -18.30
N GLY A 105 2.79 4.78 -17.34
CA GLY A 105 2.43 5.82 -16.37
C GLY A 105 1.64 6.98 -16.96
N SER A 106 1.22 6.89 -18.24
CA SER A 106 0.44 7.93 -18.91
C SER A 106 -0.91 8.11 -18.21
N GLN A 107 -1.23 9.34 -17.82
CA GLN A 107 -2.46 9.64 -17.07
C GLN A 107 -3.68 9.60 -17.97
N LEU A 108 -4.63 8.73 -17.63
CA LEU A 108 -5.90 8.56 -18.33
C LEU A 108 -6.99 9.49 -17.78
N PHE A 109 -7.00 9.66 -16.46
CA PHE A 109 -7.90 10.56 -15.75
C PHE A 109 -7.34 10.97 -14.38
N ILE A 110 -7.79 12.12 -13.88
CA ILE A 110 -7.55 12.61 -12.52
C ILE A 110 -8.80 13.35 -12.04
N GLN A 111 -9.08 13.29 -10.74
CA GLN A 111 -10.21 13.95 -10.10
C GLN A 111 -9.84 14.45 -8.70
N GLY A 112 -10.43 15.57 -8.30
CA GLY A 112 -10.15 16.26 -7.05
C GLY A 112 -9.27 17.51 -7.24
N PRO A 113 -8.76 18.10 -6.15
CA PRO A 113 -8.97 17.65 -4.77
C PRO A 113 -10.41 17.88 -4.28
N PHE A 114 -10.94 16.92 -3.55
CA PHE A 114 -12.18 17.02 -2.79
C PHE A 114 -11.86 17.33 -1.32
N GLU A 115 -12.65 18.19 -0.70
CA GLU A 115 -12.45 18.56 0.69
C GLU A 115 -12.93 17.47 1.65
N LYS A 116 -12.20 17.31 2.76
CA LYS A 116 -12.50 16.39 3.88
C LYS A 116 -12.81 14.94 3.44
N GLY A 117 -12.14 14.42 2.42
CA GLY A 117 -12.20 13.02 1.99
C GLY A 117 -11.25 12.12 2.79
N THR A 118 -11.29 10.81 2.52
CA THR A 118 -10.32 9.84 3.06
C THR A 118 -9.66 9.05 1.93
N ASN A 119 -8.48 8.49 2.20
CA ASN A 119 -7.76 7.68 1.20
C ASN A 119 -8.63 6.55 0.64
N ASN A 120 -9.30 5.80 1.52
CA ASN A 120 -10.13 4.66 1.11
C ASN A 120 -11.33 5.07 0.23
N ILE A 121 -11.92 6.25 0.47
CA ILE A 121 -12.98 6.79 -0.41
C ILE A 121 -12.39 7.10 -1.79
N GLY A 122 -11.22 7.74 -1.83
CA GLY A 122 -10.51 8.02 -3.07
C GLY A 122 -10.21 6.77 -3.87
N GLU A 123 -9.62 5.74 -3.24
CA GLU A 123 -9.28 4.47 -3.89
C GLU A 123 -10.53 3.76 -4.45
N PHE A 124 -11.64 3.80 -3.71
CA PHE A 124 -12.93 3.28 -4.18
C PHE A 124 -13.43 4.03 -5.41
N LEU A 125 -13.45 5.36 -5.36
CA LEU A 125 -13.87 6.18 -6.48
C LEU A 125 -12.97 6.00 -7.70
N ALA A 126 -11.66 5.86 -7.50
CA ALA A 126 -10.70 5.61 -8.58
C ALA A 126 -10.99 4.30 -9.32
N LEU A 127 -11.29 3.23 -8.58
CA LEU A 127 -11.68 1.95 -9.18
C LEU A 127 -12.99 2.06 -9.96
N VAL A 128 -14.03 2.67 -9.38
CA VAL A 128 -15.32 2.80 -10.08
C VAL A 128 -15.19 3.69 -11.32
N HIS A 129 -14.42 4.78 -11.25
CA HIS A 129 -14.11 5.62 -12.40
C HIS A 129 -13.39 4.80 -13.48
N GLY A 130 -12.35 4.03 -13.11
CA GLY A 130 -11.62 3.20 -14.05
C GLY A 130 -12.50 2.15 -14.75
N LEU A 131 -13.42 1.50 -14.01
CA LEU A 131 -14.42 0.59 -14.59
C LEU A 131 -15.34 1.30 -15.57
N GLY A 132 -15.85 2.48 -15.19
CA GLY A 132 -16.68 3.33 -16.07
C GLY A 132 -15.95 3.77 -17.33
N TYR A 133 -14.69 4.19 -17.19
CA TYR A 133 -13.81 4.58 -18.28
C TYR A 133 -13.61 3.44 -19.29
N LEU A 134 -13.20 2.26 -18.81
CA LEU A 134 -12.98 1.09 -19.66
C LEU A 134 -14.25 0.67 -20.39
N LYS A 135 -15.40 0.65 -19.70
CA LYS A 135 -16.70 0.33 -20.30
C LYS A 135 -17.08 1.36 -21.37
N GLN A 136 -16.95 2.66 -21.08
CA GLN A 136 -17.30 3.73 -22.03
C GLN A 136 -16.44 3.67 -23.30
N LYS A 137 -15.14 3.36 -23.13
CA LYS A 137 -14.19 3.24 -24.25
C LYS A 137 -14.22 1.88 -24.95
N LYS A 138 -15.00 0.91 -24.44
CA LYS A 138 -15.06 -0.48 -24.92
C LYS A 138 -13.68 -1.15 -24.91
N ILE A 139 -12.89 -0.90 -23.87
CA ILE A 139 -11.55 -1.44 -23.66
C ILE A 139 -11.64 -2.62 -22.70
N ASP A 140 -11.17 -3.79 -23.14
CA ASP A 140 -11.11 -5.02 -22.32
C ASP A 140 -9.72 -5.21 -21.73
N LEU A 141 -9.40 -4.42 -20.71
CA LEU A 141 -8.13 -4.48 -19.97
C LEU A 141 -8.39 -4.66 -18.48
N PRO A 142 -7.52 -5.36 -17.73
CA PRO A 142 -7.64 -5.41 -16.29
C PRO A 142 -7.31 -4.05 -15.66
N ILE A 143 -7.88 -3.84 -14.46
CA ILE A 143 -7.62 -2.68 -13.61
C ILE A 143 -6.93 -3.12 -12.31
N TYR A 144 -5.82 -2.49 -11.98
CA TYR A 144 -5.10 -2.68 -10.73
C TYR A 144 -5.44 -1.59 -9.71
N SER A 145 -5.62 -2.02 -8.45
CA SER A 145 -5.51 -1.17 -7.26
C SER A 145 -4.69 -1.89 -6.21
N ASP A 146 -3.92 -1.17 -5.42
CA ASP A 146 -3.24 -1.75 -4.27
C ASP A 146 -4.10 -1.75 -2.98
N SER A 147 -5.33 -1.26 -3.05
CA SER A 147 -6.26 -1.22 -1.92
C SER A 147 -7.19 -2.42 -1.86
N ARG A 148 -6.97 -3.28 -0.86
CA ARG A 148 -7.91 -4.38 -0.56
C ARG A 148 -9.27 -3.86 -0.06
N ILE A 149 -9.31 -2.68 0.56
CA ILE A 149 -10.54 -2.07 1.05
C ILE A 149 -11.40 -1.63 -0.14
N ALA A 150 -10.82 -0.87 -1.06
CA ALA A 150 -11.52 -0.39 -2.25
C ALA A 150 -11.99 -1.54 -3.15
N ILE A 151 -11.14 -2.55 -3.39
CA ILE A 151 -11.53 -3.76 -4.14
C ILE A 151 -12.73 -4.45 -3.46
N SER A 152 -12.71 -4.56 -2.12
CA SER A 152 -13.84 -5.13 -1.39
C SER A 152 -15.10 -4.29 -1.51
N TRP A 153 -15.00 -2.97 -1.47
CA TRP A 153 -16.15 -2.05 -1.59
C TRP A 153 -16.77 -2.09 -2.98
N VAL A 154 -15.95 -2.13 -4.03
CA VAL A 154 -16.40 -2.33 -5.41
C VAL A 154 -17.13 -3.66 -5.58
N LYS A 155 -16.56 -4.75 -5.05
CA LYS A 155 -17.23 -6.08 -5.08
C LYS A 155 -18.58 -6.08 -4.36
N LYS A 156 -18.71 -5.30 -3.29
CA LYS A 156 -19.97 -5.14 -2.53
C LYS A 156 -20.93 -4.12 -3.17
N GLY A 157 -20.49 -3.35 -4.17
CA GLY A 157 -21.30 -2.28 -4.77
C GLY A 157 -21.47 -1.05 -3.87
N GLN A 158 -20.68 -0.91 -2.80
CA GLN A 158 -20.95 0.07 -1.74
C GLN A 158 -19.67 0.60 -1.08
N CYS A 159 -19.60 1.91 -0.89
CA CYS A 159 -18.56 2.62 -0.13
C CYS A 159 -18.87 2.55 1.38
N GLN A 160 -18.25 1.60 2.08
CA GLN A 160 -18.52 1.35 3.50
C GLN A 160 -17.70 2.26 4.44
N THR A 161 -17.78 3.58 4.23
CA THR A 161 -17.08 4.59 5.03
C THR A 161 -17.85 4.97 6.30
N ASN A 162 -17.12 5.30 7.36
CA ASN A 162 -17.68 5.89 8.60
C ASN A 162 -17.54 7.42 8.64
N LEU A 163 -17.00 8.04 7.59
CA LEU A 163 -16.83 9.48 7.49
C LEU A 163 -18.21 10.17 7.52
N GLN A 164 -18.40 11.10 8.46
CA GLN A 164 -19.63 11.88 8.55
C GLN A 164 -19.73 12.87 7.38
N ILE A 165 -20.96 13.04 6.88
CA ILE A 165 -21.24 14.01 5.82
C ILE A 165 -21.31 15.40 6.45
N THR A 166 -20.58 16.35 5.88
CA THR A 166 -20.58 17.77 6.21
C THR A 166 -20.83 18.58 4.95
N ASP A 167 -21.07 19.89 5.09
CA ASP A 167 -21.21 20.77 3.92
C ASP A 167 -19.93 20.79 3.07
N GLU A 168 -18.76 20.68 3.69
CA GLU A 168 -17.45 20.66 3.01
C GLU A 168 -17.27 19.42 2.11
N ASN A 169 -17.67 18.23 2.56
CA ASN A 169 -17.50 16.99 1.78
C ASN A 169 -18.75 16.55 1.01
N LYS A 170 -19.81 17.36 1.01
CA LYS A 170 -21.03 17.05 0.27
C LYS A 170 -20.78 16.71 -1.22
N PRO A 171 -19.93 17.45 -1.97
CA PRO A 171 -19.63 17.09 -3.36
C PRO A 171 -18.94 15.72 -3.50
N LEU A 172 -18.10 15.33 -2.54
CA LEU A 172 -17.48 14.01 -2.51
C LEU A 172 -18.52 12.92 -2.34
N PHE A 173 -19.47 13.09 -1.41
CA PHE A 173 -20.52 12.10 -1.17
C PHE A 173 -21.55 12.03 -2.31
N GLU A 174 -21.78 13.12 -3.04
CA GLU A 174 -22.54 13.07 -4.30
C GLU A 174 -21.84 12.20 -5.35
N LEU A 175 -20.51 12.29 -5.44
CA LEU A 175 -19.71 11.43 -6.30
C LEU A 175 -19.74 9.96 -5.85
N VAL A 176 -19.68 9.69 -4.53
CA VAL A 176 -19.87 8.34 -3.97
C VAL A 176 -21.22 7.76 -4.35
N LYS A 177 -22.32 8.52 -4.17
CA LYS A 177 -23.66 8.08 -4.56
C LYS A 177 -23.75 7.75 -6.05
N ARG A 178 -23.12 8.55 -6.90
CA ARG A 178 -23.05 8.28 -8.35
C ARG A 178 -22.26 7.00 -8.66
N ALA A 179 -21.16 6.77 -7.96
CA ALA A 179 -20.34 5.57 -8.12
C ALA A 179 -21.11 4.29 -7.70
N GLU A 180 -21.78 4.31 -6.56
CA GLU A 180 -22.62 3.20 -6.09
C GLU A 180 -23.80 2.94 -7.03
N LYS A 181 -24.47 4.00 -7.49
CA LYS A 181 -25.53 3.89 -8.50
C LYS A 181 -25.00 3.25 -9.79
N TRP A 182 -23.83 3.68 -10.28
CA TRP A 182 -23.22 3.12 -11.48
C TRP A 182 -22.94 1.62 -11.32
N LEU A 183 -22.37 1.20 -10.18
CA LEU A 183 -22.10 -0.22 -9.89
C LEU A 183 -23.37 -1.06 -9.83
N LYS A 184 -24.49 -0.49 -9.37
CA LYS A 184 -25.79 -1.15 -9.32
C LYS A 184 -26.43 -1.31 -10.70
N GLU A 185 -26.29 -0.30 -11.55
CA GLU A 185 -26.99 -0.20 -12.85
C GLU A 185 -26.16 -0.75 -14.03
N ASN A 186 -24.89 -1.09 -13.81
CA ASN A 186 -23.99 -1.54 -14.86
C ASN A 186 -23.34 -2.89 -14.52
N THR A 187 -23.18 -3.72 -15.53
CA THR A 187 -22.33 -4.90 -15.49
C THR A 187 -20.96 -4.62 -16.09
N TYR A 188 -19.94 -5.33 -15.63
CA TYR A 188 -18.60 -5.31 -16.20
C TYR A 188 -17.97 -6.70 -16.09
N SER A 189 -17.19 -7.09 -17.11
CA SER A 189 -16.32 -8.28 -17.10
C SER A 189 -14.88 -7.95 -16.72
N THR A 190 -14.56 -6.65 -16.59
CA THR A 190 -13.24 -6.12 -16.30
C THR A 190 -12.64 -6.76 -15.04
N PRO A 191 -11.49 -7.46 -15.14
CA PRO A 191 -10.83 -8.01 -13.97
C PRO A 191 -10.29 -6.90 -13.07
N VAL A 192 -10.75 -6.87 -11.82
CA VAL A 192 -10.21 -6.00 -10.76
C VAL A 192 -9.14 -6.79 -9.99
N LEU A 193 -7.89 -6.37 -10.14
CA LEU A 193 -6.72 -7.10 -9.64
C LEU A 193 -6.02 -6.33 -8.51
N LYS A 194 -5.45 -7.06 -7.55
CA LYS A 194 -4.61 -6.48 -6.51
C LYS A 194 -3.21 -6.22 -7.07
N TRP A 195 -2.72 -4.99 -6.95
CA TRP A 195 -1.32 -4.67 -7.20
C TRP A 195 -0.46 -5.17 -6.05
N GLU A 196 0.53 -6.04 -6.29
CA GLU A 196 1.36 -6.62 -5.24
C GLU A 196 2.56 -5.70 -4.90
N THR A 197 2.29 -4.63 -4.15
CA THR A 197 3.27 -3.56 -3.83
C THR A 197 4.61 -4.07 -3.29
N LYS A 198 4.58 -5.18 -2.52
CA LYS A 198 5.79 -5.80 -1.98
C LYS A 198 6.67 -6.47 -3.04
N ALA A 199 6.07 -6.95 -4.12
CA ALA A 199 6.75 -7.63 -5.22
C ALA A 199 7.14 -6.66 -6.34
N TRP A 200 6.25 -5.70 -6.65
CA TRP A 200 6.36 -4.88 -7.85
C TRP A 200 6.73 -3.40 -7.57
N GLY A 201 6.84 -3.01 -6.30
CA GLY A 201 7.03 -1.61 -5.91
C GLY A 201 5.72 -0.85 -5.84
N GLU A 202 5.78 0.47 -5.70
CA GLU A 202 4.58 1.31 -5.68
C GLU A 202 3.75 1.13 -6.96
N ILE A 203 2.44 1.24 -6.83
CA ILE A 203 1.54 1.14 -7.98
C ILE A 203 1.84 2.28 -8.97
N PRO A 204 1.77 2.08 -10.30
CA PRO A 204 2.10 3.13 -11.26
C PRO A 204 1.29 4.43 -11.10
N ALA A 205 0.09 4.34 -10.52
CA ALA A 205 -0.75 5.49 -10.22
C ALA A 205 -0.36 6.23 -8.92
N ASP A 206 0.63 5.77 -8.15
CA ASP A 206 1.05 6.40 -6.88
C ASP A 206 1.43 7.86 -7.06
N PHE A 207 0.96 8.74 -6.18
CA PHE A 207 1.18 10.19 -6.30
C PHE A 207 2.60 10.64 -5.92
N GLY A 208 3.44 9.75 -5.37
CA GLY A 208 4.82 10.05 -4.97
C GLY A 208 4.94 11.00 -3.77
N ARG A 209 3.85 11.20 -3.02
CA ARG A 209 3.80 12.09 -1.86
C ARG A 209 3.67 11.24 -0.59
N LYS A 210 4.80 10.92 0.04
CA LYS A 210 4.88 10.22 1.33
C LYS A 210 5.34 11.15 2.43
#